data_AF-A0A9R0Q059-F1
#
_entry.id   AF-A0A9R0Q059-F1
#
_cell.length_a   1.000
_cell.length_b   1.000
_cell.length_c   1.000
_cell.angle_alpha   90.00
_cell.angle_beta   90.00
_cell.angle_gamma   90.00
#
_symmetry.space_group_name_H-M   'P 1'
#
loop_
_entity.id
_entity.type
_entity.pdbx_description
1 polymer ?
#
loop_
_entity_poly.entity_id
_entity_poly.type
_entity_poly.pdbx_seq_one_letter_code
_entity_poly.pdbx_strand_id
1 'polypeptide(L)' 'MEYYQAPSTISDSIYGSTFFLATGFHGFHVIIGTLFLIVCGIRQYLGHLTKKHHVGFEAAAWY' A
#
# COMPACT_ATOMS: atom_id res chain seq x y z
N MET A 1 -0.98 10.81 -12.97
CA MET A 1 -2.03 11.80 -13.28
C MET A 1 -1.99 12.92 -12.25
N GLU A 2 -2.25 12.69 -10.96
CA GLU A 2 -2.16 13.77 -9.94
C GLU A 2 -0.74 14.36 -9.75
N TYR A 3 0.26 13.58 -9.31
CA TYR A 3 1.60 14.11 -9.06
C TYR A 3 2.31 14.69 -10.30
N TYR A 4 1.91 14.29 -11.50
CA TYR A 4 2.46 14.80 -12.75
C TYR A 4 1.85 16.15 -13.16
N GLN A 5 0.62 16.42 -12.74
CA GLN A 5 -0.09 17.68 -13.00
C GLN A 5 0.00 18.65 -11.82
N ALA A 6 0.67 18.25 -10.74
CA ALA A 6 0.83 19.07 -9.55
C ALA A 6 1.70 20.31 -9.85
N PRO A 7 1.27 21.52 -9.44
CA PRO A 7 2.01 22.76 -9.70
C PRO A 7 3.24 22.91 -8.79
N SER A 8 3.28 22.21 -7.65
CA SER A 8 4.41 22.17 -6.73
C SER A 8 5.17 20.85 -6.85
N THR A 9 6.46 20.89 -6.52
CA THR A 9 7.34 19.70 -6.52
C THR A 9 7.81 19.37 -5.10
N ILE A 10 8.44 18.20 -4.92
CA ILE A 10 8.97 17.78 -3.61
C ILE A 10 10.06 18.72 -3.07
N SER A 11 10.80 19.39 -3.94
CA SER A 11 11.85 20.35 -3.58
C SER A 11 11.33 21.78 -3.44
N ASP A 12 10.04 21.98 -3.68
CA ASP A 12 9.38 23.26 -3.43
C ASP A 12 9.21 23.48 -1.91
N SER A 13 8.73 24.66 -1.52
CA SER A 13 8.42 25.11 -0.15
C SER A 13 8.04 24.03 0.87
N ILE A 14 8.10 24.34 2.17
CA ILE A 14 7.75 23.43 3.28
C ILE A 14 6.42 22.68 3.05
N TYR A 15 5.44 23.34 2.43
CA TYR A 15 4.18 22.69 2.04
C TYR A 15 4.36 21.58 1.00
N GLY A 16 5.09 21.83 -0.09
CA GLY A 16 5.35 20.84 -1.14
C GLY A 16 6.11 19.63 -0.60
N SER A 17 7.24 19.87 0.08
CA SER A 17 8.03 18.77 0.67
C SER A 17 7.23 17.91 1.65
N THR A 18 6.44 18.53 2.55
CA THR A 18 5.62 17.79 3.53
C THR A 18 4.46 17.05 2.87
N PHE A 19 3.79 17.68 1.90
CA PHE A 19 2.66 17.08 1.18
C PHE A 19 3.09 15.82 0.42
N PHE A 20 4.14 15.92 -0.41
CA PHE A 20 4.64 14.79 -1.20
C PHE A 20 5.21 13.67 -0.33
N LEU A 21 5.81 13.99 0.82
CA LEU A 21 6.28 12.98 1.76
C LEU A 21 5.12 12.23 2.42
N ALA A 22 4.11 12.94 2.94
CA ALA A 22 2.98 12.32 3.61
C ALA A 22 2.13 11.47 2.65
N THR A 23 1.78 12.04 1.49
CA THR A 23 0.95 11.36 0.49
C THR A 23 1.72 10.27 -0.25
N GLY A 24 3.02 10.48 -0.50
CA GLY A 24 3.91 9.48 -1.10
C GLY A 24 4.15 8.28 -0.19
N PHE A 25 4.40 8.52 1.11
CA PHE A 25 4.57 7.43 2.08
C PHE A 25 3.29 6.63 2.28
N HIS A 26 2.15 7.30 2.36
CA HIS A 26 0.85 6.63 2.41
C HIS A 26 0.63 5.76 1.16
N GLY A 27 0.88 6.32 -0.05
CA GLY A 27 0.77 5.58 -1.31
C GLY A 27 1.69 4.35 -1.36
N PHE A 28 2.91 4.46 -0.84
CA PHE A 28 3.82 3.33 -0.69
C PHE A 28 3.23 2.23 0.22
N HIS A 29 2.65 2.62 1.36
CA HIS A 29 1.97 1.67 2.26
C HIS A 29 0.82 0.95 1.56
N VAL A 30 -0.03 1.69 0.83
CA VAL A 30 -1.15 1.11 0.06
C VAL A 30 -0.67 0.10 -0.98
N ILE A 31 0.45 0.38 -1.67
CA ILE A 31 1.05 -0.56 -2.64
C ILE A 31 1.49 -1.85 -1.94
N ILE A 32 2.19 -1.76 -0.82
CA ILE A 32 2.62 -2.95 -0.05
C ILE A 32 1.41 -3.76 0.41
N GLY A 33 0.40 -3.10 0.98
CA GLY A 33 -0.82 -3.77 1.45
C GLY A 33 -1.55 -4.48 0.31
N THR A 34 -1.64 -3.84 -0.84
CA THR A 34 -2.25 -4.43 -2.04
C THR A 34 -1.46 -5.66 -2.51
N LEU A 35 -0.12 -5.60 -2.54
CA LEU A 35 0.71 -6.76 -2.88
C LEU A 35 0.54 -7.90 -1.87
N PHE A 36 0.43 -7.57 -0.59
CA PHE A 36 0.25 -8.56 0.47
C PHE A 36 -1.11 -9.27 0.36
N LEU A 37 -2.18 -8.52 0.04
CA LEU A 37 -3.49 -9.07 -0.27
C LEU A 37 -3.48 -9.92 -1.55
N ILE A 38 -2.79 -9.50 -2.61
CA ILE A 38 -2.64 -10.27 -3.85
C ILE A 38 -1.97 -11.62 -3.57
N VAL A 39 -0.86 -11.63 -2.81
CA VAL A 39 -0.18 -12.88 -2.43
C VAL A 39 -1.09 -13.77 -1.59
N CYS A 40 -1.85 -13.21 -0.65
CA CYS A 40 -2.83 -13.99 0.11
C CYS A 40 -3.95 -14.53 -0.79
N GLY A 41 -4.43 -13.76 -1.78
CA GLY A 41 -5.41 -14.19 -2.77
C GLY A 41 -4.91 -15.33 -3.64
N ILE A 42 -3.66 -15.28 -4.13
CA ILE A 42 -3.04 -16.36 -4.89
C ILE A 42 -2.91 -17.62 -4.02
N ARG A 43 -2.47 -17.47 -2.76
CA ARG A 43 -2.39 -18.59 -1.82
C ARG A 43 -3.75 -19.19 -1.50
N GLN A 44 -4.82 -18.39 -1.49
CA GLN A 44 -6.18 -18.85 -1.28
C GLN A 44 -6.69 -19.63 -2.48
N TYR A 45 -6.41 -19.14 -3.70
CA TYR A 45 -6.75 -19.81 -4.95
C TYR A 45 -6.07 -21.18 -5.07
N LEU A 46 -4.81 -21.29 -4.62
CA LEU A 46 -4.08 -22.55 -4.55
C LEU A 46 -4.49 -23.46 -3.37
N GLY A 47 -5.45 -23.05 -2.54
CA GLY A 47 -5.98 -23.86 -1.44
C GLY A 47 -5.08 -23.96 -0.21
N HIS A 48 -4.07 -23.11 -0.07
CA HIS A 48 -3.11 -23.15 1.05
C HIS A 48 -3.64 -22.53 2.36
N LEU A 49 -4.77 -21.83 2.29
CA LEU A 49 -5.38 -21.13 3.43
C LEU A 49 -6.54 -21.97 3.97
N THR A 50 -6.46 -22.34 5.24
CA THR A 50 -7.51 -23.08 5.96
C THR A 50 -8.06 -22.24 7.10
N LYS A 51 -9.28 -22.53 7.57
CA LYS A 51 -9.97 -21.78 8.66
C LYS A 51 -9.20 -21.72 9.98
N LYS A 52 -8.16 -22.53 10.18
CA LYS A 52 -7.30 -22.53 11.37
C LYS A 52 -5.88 -22.00 11.09
N HIS A 53 -5.47 -21.94 9.82
CA HIS A 53 -4.13 -21.52 9.40
C HIS A 53 -4.23 -20.42 8.33
N HIS A 54 -4.68 -19.23 8.75
CA HIS A 54 -4.80 -18.05 7.90
C HIS A 54 -4.22 -16.78 8.51
N VAL A 55 -3.26 -16.90 9.44
CA VAL A 55 -2.60 -15.75 10.09
C VAL A 55 -2.02 -14.77 9.07
N GLY A 56 -1.48 -15.26 7.95
CA GLY A 56 -0.98 -14.39 6.87
C GLY A 56 -2.07 -13.56 6.19
N PHE A 57 -3.28 -14.10 6.04
CA PHE A 57 -4.43 -13.35 5.52
C PHE A 57 -4.99 -12.38 6.56
N GLU A 58 -5.01 -12.77 7.83
CA GLU A 58 -5.43 -11.88 8.93
C GLU A 58 -4.49 -10.69 9.07
N ALA A 59 -3.16 -10.92 9.05
CA ALA A 59 -2.17 -9.85 9.03
C ALA A 59 -2.33 -8.92 7.81
N ALA A 60 -2.75 -9.44 6.65
CA ALA A 60 -2.98 -8.64 5.46
C ALA A 60 -4.26 -7.80 5.52
N ALA A 61 -5.26 -8.24 6.30
CA ALA A 61 -6.49 -7.49 6.53
C ALA A 61 -6.35 -6.43 7.63
N TRP A 62 -5.41 -6.62 8.56
CA TRP A 62 -5.09 -5.65 9.61
C TRP A 62 -4.07 -4.59 9.15
N TYR A 63 -3.37 -4.84 8.05
CA TYR A 63 -2.44 -3.93 7.40
C TYR A 63 -3.19 -2.88 6.56
#